data_AF-D2TYM9-F1
#
_entry.id   AF-D2TYM9-F1
#
_cell.length_a   1.000
_cell.length_b   1.000
_cell.length_c   1.000
_cell.angle_alpha   90.00
_cell.angle_beta   90.00
_cell.angle_gamma   90.00
#
_symmetry.space_group_name_H-M   'P 1'
#
loop_
_entity.id
_entity.type
_entity.pdbx_description
1 polymer ?
#
loop_
_entity_poly.entity_id
_entity_poly.type
_entity_poly.pdbx_seq_one_letter_code
_entity_poly.pdbx_strand_id
1 'polypeptide(L)'
;MLLGFGNNLTSKLSLGISETDTQIKISNGTGIYFQQALNFEIKNPDVKHDYMAKLTLSNADRTKVEIIHLLSVSGDTLTVSRAQKGTGAKAWMVGSVISNLPTKDNQERFVQIEQLQGGDFTYAVASGDSNNITINIPSTFQTTLAFNSPIVVSPVSTNTDKVKLTINLGSKSIGPIPVYRYNKQDLIPGDILSGIPFCVILEKNNDFFTILNPCAIPAGGKTSNDFYRCEKTGFTIQWGTGTLTNQAGTTVIFKTPFLLFCAAVLPISNSSYTTQYPLSVISKTITDFKVQGTPWIAQMKDFSYIAVGY
;
A
#
# COMPACT_ATOMS: atom_id res chain seq x y z
N MET A 1 -3.98 7.19 13.00
CA MET A 1 -5.13 7.98 13.47
C MET A 1 -5.94 8.47 12.26
N LEU A 2 -7.26 8.24 12.22
CA LEU A 2 -8.14 8.68 11.12
C LEU A 2 -8.94 9.93 11.50
N LEU A 3 -9.13 10.85 10.56
CA LEU A 3 -9.93 12.07 10.73
C LEU A 3 -11.39 11.80 10.37
N GLY A 4 -12.30 12.03 11.31
CA GLY A 4 -13.72 11.89 11.04
C GLY A 4 -14.37 13.20 10.59
N PHE A 5 -15.39 13.05 9.75
CA PHE A 5 -16.25 14.12 9.26
C PHE A 5 -17.67 13.85 9.71
N GLY A 6 -18.39 14.90 10.12
CA GLY A 6 -19.84 14.83 10.27
C GLY A 6 -20.51 15.87 9.39
N ASN A 7 -21.60 15.46 8.73
CA ASN A 7 -22.40 16.38 7.94
C ASN A 7 -23.18 17.32 8.87
N ASN A 8 -22.99 18.64 8.71
CA ASN A 8 -23.70 19.68 9.47
C ASN A 8 -23.68 19.51 11.00
N LEU A 9 -22.58 18.98 11.54
CA LEU A 9 -22.41 18.72 12.97
C LEU A 9 -22.26 20.03 13.75
N THR A 10 -23.30 20.44 14.48
CA THR A 10 -23.31 21.67 15.29
C THR A 10 -24.09 21.46 16.59
N SER A 11 -23.56 21.97 17.70
CA SER A 11 -24.27 22.07 18.98
C SER A 11 -23.83 23.34 19.72
N LYS A 12 -24.35 23.52 20.93
CA LYS A 12 -24.01 24.63 21.83
C LYS A 12 -23.47 24.09 23.14
N LEU A 13 -22.62 24.88 23.78
CA LEU A 13 -22.18 24.60 25.14
C LEU A 13 -23.37 24.69 26.11
N SER A 14 -23.59 23.64 26.90
CA SER A 14 -24.62 23.66 27.95
C SER A 14 -24.13 24.29 29.25
N LEU A 15 -22.82 24.41 29.43
CA LEU A 15 -22.18 25.15 30.51
C LEU A 15 -21.02 26.00 29.97
N GLY A 16 -20.69 27.09 30.64
CA GLY A 16 -19.46 27.82 30.35
C GLY A 16 -18.23 26.97 30.69
N ILE A 17 -17.14 27.20 29.97
CA ILE A 17 -15.88 26.47 30.14
C ILE A 17 -14.70 27.44 30.26
N SER A 18 -13.69 27.06 31.03
CA SER A 18 -12.41 27.74 31.16
C SER A 18 -11.43 27.36 30.03
N GLU A 19 -10.26 27.99 30.03
CA GLU A 19 -9.17 27.70 29.10
C GLU A 19 -8.54 26.31 29.34
N THR A 20 -8.63 25.79 30.56
CA THR A 20 -8.05 24.50 30.95
C THR A 20 -9.03 23.33 30.84
N ASP A 21 -10.31 23.61 30.61
CA ASP A 21 -11.33 22.57 30.57
C ASP A 21 -11.18 21.69 29.33
N THR A 22 -11.03 20.39 29.56
CA THR A 22 -10.93 19.34 28.53
C THR A 22 -12.19 18.51 28.41
N GLN A 23 -13.15 18.66 29.34
CA GLN A 23 -14.48 18.08 29.25
C GLN A 23 -15.49 19.18 28.94
N ILE A 24 -16.17 19.05 27.82
CA ILE A 24 -17.10 20.05 27.31
C ILE A 24 -18.49 19.44 27.28
N LYS A 25 -19.41 19.99 28.07
CA LYS A 25 -20.82 19.61 28.01
C LYS A 25 -21.52 20.39 26.91
N ILE A 26 -22.28 19.67 26.07
CA ILE A 26 -23.05 20.24 24.98
C ILE A 26 -24.56 20.10 25.24
N SER A 27 -25.38 20.64 24.33
CA SER A 27 -26.84 20.52 24.40
C SER A 27 -27.29 19.06 24.52
N ASN A 28 -28.31 18.82 25.35
CA ASN A 28 -28.83 17.48 25.61
C ASN A 28 -29.22 16.75 24.31
N GLY A 29 -28.85 15.49 24.19
CA GLY A 29 -29.16 14.62 23.06
C GLY A 29 -28.34 14.87 21.78
N THR A 30 -27.36 15.78 21.79
CA THR A 30 -26.56 16.09 20.60
C THR A 30 -25.24 15.33 20.52
N GLY A 31 -24.79 14.72 21.63
CA GLY A 31 -23.55 13.93 21.68
C GLY A 31 -23.51 12.76 20.72
N ILE A 32 -24.66 12.17 20.40
CA ILE A 32 -24.77 11.07 19.43
C ILE A 32 -24.20 11.46 18.06
N TYR A 33 -24.36 12.72 17.63
CA TYR A 33 -23.85 13.18 16.35
C TYR A 33 -22.32 13.34 16.39
N PHE A 34 -21.76 13.81 17.52
CA PHE A 34 -20.31 13.92 17.68
C PHE A 34 -19.64 12.56 17.80
N GLN A 35 -20.32 11.58 18.39
CA GLN A 35 -19.87 10.19 18.41
C GLN A 35 -19.80 9.61 16.99
N GLN A 36 -20.72 9.98 16.09
CA GLN A 36 -20.65 9.57 14.68
C GLN A 36 -19.40 10.11 13.98
N ALA A 37 -18.94 11.31 14.31
CA ALA A 37 -17.68 11.84 13.78
C ALA A 37 -16.42 11.12 14.32
N LEU A 38 -16.56 10.20 15.28
CA LEU A 38 -15.49 9.29 15.70
C LEU A 38 -15.68 7.87 15.17
N ASN A 39 -16.75 7.63 14.40
CA ASN A 39 -17.07 6.35 13.80
C ASN A 39 -16.84 6.40 12.28
N PHE A 40 -16.48 5.25 11.72
CA PHE A 40 -16.23 5.08 10.29
C PHE A 40 -17.00 3.85 9.83
N GLU A 41 -17.71 3.92 8.72
CA GLU A 41 -18.49 2.78 8.20
C GLU A 41 -17.59 1.68 7.66
N ILE A 42 -16.53 2.08 6.96
CA ILE A 42 -15.54 1.16 6.41
C ILE A 42 -14.39 1.04 7.41
N LYS A 43 -14.28 -0.12 8.06
CA LYS A 43 -13.20 -0.44 8.99
C LYS A 43 -12.51 -1.74 8.57
N ASN A 44 -11.19 -1.74 8.64
CA ASN A 44 -10.42 -2.98 8.55
C ASN A 44 -10.31 -3.57 9.97
N PRO A 45 -10.88 -4.76 10.26
CA PRO A 45 -10.84 -5.36 11.59
C PRO A 45 -9.42 -5.71 12.06
N ASP A 46 -8.49 -5.90 11.13
CA ASP A 46 -7.11 -6.30 11.43
C ASP A 46 -6.19 -5.10 11.68
N VAL A 47 -6.66 -3.88 11.41
CA VAL A 47 -5.87 -2.65 11.59
C VAL A 47 -6.56 -1.73 12.57
N LYS A 48 -5.96 -1.58 13.75
CA LYS A 48 -6.42 -0.63 14.75
C LYS A 48 -6.03 0.79 14.34
N HIS A 49 -7.00 1.69 14.41
CA HIS A 49 -6.78 3.10 14.20
C HIS A 49 -7.27 3.88 15.42
N ASP A 50 -6.48 4.84 15.88
CA ASP A 50 -7.01 5.90 16.73
C ASP A 50 -7.91 6.83 15.90
N TYR A 51 -8.95 7.38 16.50
CA TYR A 51 -9.91 8.25 15.82
C TYR A 51 -9.95 9.61 16.50
N MET A 52 -10.08 10.66 15.69
CA MET A 52 -10.39 11.99 16.20
C MET A 52 -11.25 12.76 15.21
N ALA A 53 -11.99 13.74 15.71
CA ALA A 53 -12.63 14.76 14.90
C ALA A 53 -12.06 16.13 15.26
N LYS A 54 -11.97 17.03 14.28
CA LYS A 54 -11.58 18.42 14.54
C LYS A 54 -12.83 19.26 14.67
N LEU A 55 -12.95 19.99 15.75
CA LEU A 55 -14.09 20.86 16.00
C LEU A 55 -13.63 22.32 16.10
N THR A 56 -14.54 23.23 15.80
CA THR A 56 -14.39 24.66 15.98
C THR A 56 -15.32 25.08 17.11
N LEU A 57 -14.76 25.64 18.17
CA LEU A 57 -15.48 26.44 19.15
C LEU A 57 -15.54 27.88 18.68
N SER A 58 -16.70 28.50 18.81
CA SER A 58 -16.91 29.88 18.41
C SER A 58 -17.98 30.56 19.25
N ASN A 59 -17.91 31.89 19.35
CA ASN A 59 -19.00 32.69 19.87
C ASN A 59 -20.18 32.68 18.90
N ALA A 60 -21.35 33.14 19.36
CA ALA A 60 -22.59 33.07 18.58
C ALA A 60 -22.49 33.75 17.20
N ASP A 61 -21.74 34.84 17.10
CA ASP A 61 -21.44 35.62 15.90
C ASP A 61 -20.20 35.14 15.12
N ARG A 62 -19.51 34.10 15.61
CA ARG A 62 -18.32 33.47 14.99
C ARG A 62 -17.14 34.40 14.73
N THR A 63 -17.06 35.53 15.43
CA THR A 63 -15.93 36.48 15.33
C THR A 63 -14.69 36.02 16.10
N LYS A 64 -14.86 35.12 17.06
CA LYS A 64 -13.79 34.44 17.79
C LYS A 64 -13.91 32.95 17.56
N VAL A 65 -12.79 32.31 17.26
CA VAL A 65 -12.71 30.86 17.09
C VAL A 65 -11.57 30.25 17.90
N GLU A 66 -11.72 28.98 18.20
CA GLU A 66 -10.70 28.06 18.70
C GLU A 66 -10.88 26.71 18.00
N ILE A 67 -9.78 26.10 17.55
CA ILE A 67 -9.79 24.75 16.99
C ILE A 67 -9.44 23.77 18.10
N ILE A 68 -10.20 22.70 18.21
CA ILE A 68 -10.01 21.64 19.19
C ILE A 68 -10.05 20.26 18.52
N HIS A 69 -9.46 19.26 19.16
CA HIS A 69 -9.56 17.86 18.75
C HIS A 69 -10.49 17.11 19.68
N LEU A 70 -11.55 16.52 19.15
CA LEU A 70 -12.42 15.57 19.84
C LEU A 70 -11.73 14.21 19.93
N LEU A 71 -11.65 13.67 21.15
CA LEU A 71 -10.98 12.40 21.46
C LEU A 71 -11.99 11.30 21.81
N SER A 72 -13.04 11.64 22.56
CA SER A 72 -14.11 10.70 22.92
C SER A 72 -15.41 11.44 23.25
N VAL A 73 -16.53 10.72 23.22
CA VAL A 73 -17.85 11.23 23.63
C VAL A 73 -18.47 10.27 24.65
N SER A 74 -19.05 10.82 25.71
CA SER A 74 -19.83 10.07 26.71
C SER A 74 -21.11 10.83 27.01
N GLY A 75 -22.25 10.31 26.52
CA GLY A 75 -23.50 11.08 26.49
C GLY A 75 -23.30 12.40 25.76
N ASP A 76 -23.63 13.52 26.42
CA ASP A 76 -23.41 14.88 25.91
C ASP A 76 -22.14 15.55 26.46
N THR A 77 -21.16 14.75 26.91
CA THR A 77 -19.85 15.24 27.34
C THR A 77 -18.79 14.84 26.32
N LEU A 78 -18.11 15.84 25.76
CA LEU A 78 -17.01 15.69 24.83
C LEU A 78 -15.68 15.77 25.57
N THR A 79 -14.80 14.80 25.36
CA THR A 79 -13.40 14.90 25.81
C THR A 79 -12.55 15.44 24.68
N VAL A 80 -11.83 16.53 24.93
CA VAL A 80 -11.13 17.28 23.88
C VAL A 80 -9.71 17.65 24.26
N SER A 81 -8.89 17.89 23.23
CA SER A 81 -7.64 18.64 23.33
C SER A 81 -7.83 20.05 22.76
N ARG A 82 -7.50 21.07 23.56
CA ARG A 82 -7.75 22.50 23.31
C ARG A 82 -6.59 23.14 22.52
N ALA A 83 -6.76 24.39 22.06
CA ALA A 83 -5.68 25.20 21.47
C ALA A 83 -4.95 24.56 20.27
N GLN A 84 -5.68 24.02 19.30
CA GLN A 84 -5.09 23.36 18.14
C GLN A 84 -4.86 24.34 16.98
N LYS A 85 -4.00 23.95 16.04
CA LYS A 85 -3.76 24.69 14.77
C LYS A 85 -3.40 26.17 14.96
N GLY A 86 -2.61 26.47 15.99
CA GLY A 86 -2.16 27.83 16.28
C GLY A 86 -3.22 28.72 16.92
N THR A 87 -4.41 28.18 17.24
CA THR A 87 -5.38 28.90 18.08
C THR A 87 -5.03 28.76 19.55
N GLY A 88 -5.27 29.81 20.34
CA GLY A 88 -5.13 29.76 21.80
C GLY A 88 -6.41 29.26 22.47
N ALA A 89 -6.27 28.54 23.59
CA ALA A 89 -7.41 28.16 24.43
C ALA A 89 -8.07 29.41 25.01
N LYS A 90 -9.40 29.43 25.05
CA LYS A 90 -10.20 30.57 25.55
C LYS A 90 -11.28 30.09 26.51
N ALA A 91 -11.69 30.98 27.42
CA ALA A 91 -12.94 30.80 28.13
C ALA A 91 -14.11 30.99 27.16
N TRP A 92 -15.11 30.12 27.25
CA TRP A 92 -16.32 30.18 26.42
C TRP A 92 -17.55 30.22 27.30
N MET A 93 -18.50 31.09 26.96
CA MET A 93 -19.76 31.22 27.68
C MET A 93 -20.73 30.09 27.27
N VAL A 94 -21.69 29.82 28.15
CA VAL A 94 -22.85 28.98 27.80
C VAL A 94 -23.50 29.48 26.51
N GLY A 95 -23.95 28.56 25.65
CA GLY A 95 -24.52 28.90 24.35
C GLY A 95 -23.51 29.15 23.22
N SER A 96 -22.21 29.18 23.51
CA SER A 96 -21.17 29.19 22.47
C SER A 96 -21.31 27.97 21.55
N VAL A 97 -20.99 28.15 20.28
CA VAL A 97 -21.22 27.14 19.24
C VAL A 97 -20.01 26.24 19.11
N ILE A 98 -20.24 24.93 19.06
CA ILE A 98 -19.26 23.91 18.75
C ILE A 98 -19.69 23.15 17.49
N SER A 99 -18.82 23.07 16.49
CA SER A 99 -19.16 22.45 15.20
C SER A 99 -17.99 21.76 14.53
N ASN A 100 -18.27 20.76 13.68
CA ASN A 100 -17.27 20.14 12.81
C ASN A 100 -17.23 20.90 11.48
N LEU A 101 -16.31 21.87 11.36
CA LEU A 101 -16.09 22.61 10.11
C LEU A 101 -14.83 22.07 9.42
N PRO A 102 -14.85 21.86 8.09
CA PRO A 102 -13.65 21.47 7.36
C PRO A 102 -12.63 22.60 7.45
N THR A 103 -11.48 22.32 8.06
CA THR A 103 -10.33 23.24 8.03
C THR A 103 -9.43 22.93 6.83
N LYS A 104 -8.59 23.87 6.41
CA LYS A 104 -7.56 23.64 5.37
C LYS A 104 -6.75 22.36 5.68
N ASP A 105 -6.35 22.18 6.93
CA ASP A 105 -5.62 20.99 7.38
C ASP A 105 -6.46 19.70 7.36
N ASN A 106 -7.79 19.78 7.33
CA ASN A 106 -8.63 18.61 7.09
C ASN A 106 -8.54 18.22 5.61
N GLN A 107 -8.61 19.21 4.72
CA GLN A 107 -8.61 18.99 3.28
C GLN A 107 -7.26 18.48 2.79
N GLU A 108 -6.16 18.97 3.35
CA GLU A 108 -4.80 18.52 3.03
C GLU A 108 -4.51 17.05 3.42
N ARG A 109 -5.39 16.41 4.20
CA ARG A 109 -5.26 14.98 4.50
C ARG A 109 -5.96 14.07 3.49
N PHE A 110 -6.71 14.63 2.55
CA PHE A 110 -7.26 13.85 1.45
C PHE A 110 -6.24 13.71 0.34
N VAL A 111 -5.99 12.46 -0.04
CA VAL A 111 -5.21 12.15 -1.25
C VAL A 111 -6.00 12.63 -2.47
N GLN A 112 -5.40 13.51 -3.26
CA GLN A 112 -5.92 13.93 -4.56
C GLN A 112 -5.54 12.92 -5.64
N ILE A 113 -6.26 12.93 -6.77
CA ILE A 113 -6.02 11.98 -7.86
C ILE A 113 -4.59 12.11 -8.41
N GLU A 114 -4.08 13.34 -8.55
CA GLU A 114 -2.71 13.60 -9.01
C GLU A 114 -1.68 13.10 -8.03
N GLN A 115 -1.94 13.19 -6.72
CA GLN A 115 -1.04 12.67 -5.68
C GLN A 115 -0.99 11.13 -5.70
N LEU A 116 -2.14 10.50 -5.96
CA LEU A 116 -2.19 9.04 -6.12
C LEU A 116 -1.47 8.59 -7.40
N GLN A 117 -1.74 9.26 -8.52
CA GLN A 117 -1.12 8.95 -9.82
C GLN A 117 0.39 9.25 -9.85
N GLY A 118 0.81 10.31 -9.17
CA GLY A 118 2.22 10.69 -8.99
C GLY A 118 2.96 9.79 -8.00
N GLY A 119 2.24 9.00 -7.20
CA GLY A 119 2.83 8.12 -6.20
C GLY A 119 3.39 8.87 -5.00
N ASP A 120 2.85 10.03 -4.64
CA ASP A 120 3.37 10.92 -3.59
C ASP A 120 3.65 10.21 -2.25
N PHE A 121 2.92 9.12 -1.96
CA PHE A 121 3.02 8.36 -0.70
C PHE A 121 3.64 6.96 -0.86
N THR A 122 3.97 6.55 -2.08
CA THR A 122 4.45 5.19 -2.40
C THR A 122 5.65 5.17 -3.33
N TYR A 123 6.09 6.32 -3.85
CA TYR A 123 7.27 6.46 -4.69
C TYR A 123 8.31 7.38 -4.04
N ALA A 124 9.58 7.01 -4.15
CA ALA A 124 10.68 7.88 -3.77
C ALA A 124 11.94 7.62 -4.60
N VAL A 125 12.71 8.67 -4.85
CA VAL A 125 14.07 8.54 -5.36
C VAL A 125 15.00 8.23 -4.18
N ALA A 126 15.84 7.23 -4.35
CA ALA A 126 16.84 6.84 -3.37
C ALA A 126 17.88 7.95 -3.15
N SER A 127 18.34 8.01 -1.91
CA SER A 127 19.53 8.75 -1.48
C SER A 127 20.40 7.82 -0.62
N GLY A 128 21.53 8.32 -0.12
CA GLY A 128 22.50 7.49 0.59
C GLY A 128 23.49 6.82 -0.37
N ASP A 129 23.98 5.64 0.00
CA ASP A 129 24.96 4.89 -0.78
C ASP A 129 24.34 3.64 -1.44
N SER A 130 25.13 2.90 -2.22
CA SER A 130 24.70 1.74 -3.00
C SER A 130 24.07 0.61 -2.17
N ASN A 131 24.40 0.53 -0.87
CA ASN A 131 24.00 -0.56 0.02
C ASN A 131 23.22 -0.06 1.25
N ASN A 132 23.22 1.24 1.55
CA ASN A 132 22.44 1.88 2.59
C ASN A 132 21.54 2.95 1.96
N ILE A 133 20.44 2.48 1.39
CA ILE A 133 19.48 3.32 0.69
C ILE A 133 18.61 4.06 1.71
N THR A 134 18.43 5.36 1.50
CA THR A 134 17.49 6.19 2.26
C THR A 134 16.44 6.77 1.32
N ILE A 135 15.17 6.65 1.68
CA ILE A 135 14.06 7.26 0.95
C ILE A 135 13.27 8.21 1.85
N ASN A 136 12.68 9.23 1.25
CA ASN A 136 11.83 10.19 1.96
C ASN A 136 10.40 10.04 1.43
N ILE A 137 9.47 9.70 2.31
CA ILE A 137 8.05 9.62 2.00
C ILE A 137 7.32 10.61 2.90
N PRO A 138 6.47 11.49 2.35
CA PRO A 138 5.61 12.37 3.14
C PRO A 138 4.75 11.57 4.13
N SER A 139 4.65 12.06 5.37
CA SER A 139 3.70 11.53 6.34
C SER A 139 3.20 12.63 7.25
N THR A 140 1.92 12.56 7.60
CA THR A 140 1.27 13.46 8.57
C THR A 140 1.15 12.84 9.97
N PHE A 141 1.61 11.59 10.17
CA PHE A 141 1.52 10.91 11.47
C PHE A 141 2.70 9.96 11.74
N GLN A 142 3.14 9.93 13.00
CA GLN A 142 4.28 9.15 13.47
C GLN A 142 3.89 8.28 14.67
N THR A 143 3.28 7.13 14.45
CA THR A 143 3.32 6.05 15.45
C THR A 143 3.27 4.70 14.74
N THR A 144 4.10 3.78 15.26
CA THR A 144 4.24 2.34 14.97
C THR A 144 4.06 1.86 13.53
N LEU A 145 5.13 1.27 12.99
CA LEU A 145 5.26 0.77 11.65
C LEU A 145 4.15 -0.22 11.29
N ALA A 146 3.38 0.09 10.24
CA ALA A 146 2.51 -0.87 9.56
C ALA A 146 2.39 -0.44 8.10
N PHE A 147 3.51 -0.49 7.36
CA PHE A 147 3.49 -0.27 5.91
C PHE A 147 2.90 -1.49 5.23
N ASN A 148 1.61 -1.41 4.94
CA ASN A 148 0.92 -2.46 4.19
C ASN A 148 0.83 -2.14 2.69
N SER A 149 1.34 -0.99 2.26
CA SER A 149 1.43 -0.60 0.86
C SER A 149 2.83 -0.90 0.30
N PRO A 150 2.93 -1.45 -0.92
CA PRO A 150 4.21 -1.53 -1.62
C PRO A 150 4.80 -0.13 -1.85
N ILE A 151 6.13 -0.04 -1.81
CA ILE A 151 6.87 1.20 -2.08
C ILE A 151 7.75 0.97 -3.30
N VAL A 152 7.65 1.88 -4.26
CA VAL A 152 8.51 1.96 -5.44
C VAL A 152 9.68 2.89 -5.14
N VAL A 153 10.89 2.38 -5.31
CA VAL A 153 12.14 3.11 -5.08
C VAL A 153 12.87 3.24 -6.40
N SER A 154 13.25 4.46 -6.77
CA SER A 154 14.14 4.72 -7.91
C SER A 154 15.59 4.85 -7.41
N PRO A 155 16.44 3.82 -7.59
CA PRO A 155 17.82 3.83 -7.10
C PRO A 155 18.71 4.80 -7.90
N VAL A 156 19.64 5.45 -7.21
CA VAL A 156 20.67 6.32 -7.82
C VAL A 156 22.02 5.62 -7.99
N SER A 157 22.14 4.38 -7.52
CA SER A 157 23.36 3.59 -7.59
C SER A 157 23.03 2.11 -7.66
N THR A 158 23.87 1.36 -8.36
CA THR A 158 23.79 -0.09 -8.39
C THR A 158 24.34 -0.68 -7.10
N ASN A 159 23.62 -1.61 -6.47
CA ASN A 159 24.12 -2.22 -5.23
C ASN A 159 25.34 -3.11 -5.49
N THR A 160 26.26 -3.13 -4.54
CA THR A 160 27.50 -3.91 -4.61
C THR A 160 27.60 -4.97 -3.52
N ASP A 161 26.63 -4.99 -2.60
CA ASP A 161 26.51 -5.97 -1.52
C ASP A 161 25.05 -5.99 -1.03
N LYS A 162 24.81 -6.63 0.13
CA LYS A 162 23.54 -6.63 0.87
C LYS A 162 23.06 -5.20 1.11
N VAL A 163 21.76 -4.99 0.94
CA VAL A 163 21.16 -3.66 1.05
C VAL A 163 20.33 -3.52 2.31
N LYS A 164 20.40 -2.34 2.93
CA LYS A 164 19.48 -1.88 3.96
C LYS A 164 18.73 -0.65 3.45
N LEU A 165 17.46 -0.55 3.83
CA LEU A 165 16.59 0.56 3.51
C LEU A 165 16.22 1.33 4.78
N THR A 166 16.41 2.64 4.74
CA THR A 166 15.94 3.60 5.73
C THR A 166 14.83 4.44 5.11
N ILE A 167 13.69 4.56 5.80
CA ILE A 167 12.55 5.35 5.35
C ILE A 167 12.36 6.53 6.30
N ASN A 168 12.49 7.74 5.77
CA ASN A 168 12.13 8.96 6.46
C ASN A 168 10.66 9.30 6.18
N LEU A 169 9.86 9.31 7.23
CA LEU A 169 8.44 9.69 7.24
C LEU A 169 8.24 11.02 7.93
N GLY A 170 8.17 12.08 7.12
CA GLY A 170 8.24 13.43 7.68
C GLY A 170 9.51 13.58 8.52
N SER A 171 9.38 13.87 9.82
CA SER A 171 10.53 14.04 10.72
C SER A 171 11.08 12.76 11.39
N LYS A 172 10.55 11.57 11.07
CA LYS A 172 10.96 10.31 11.72
C LYS A 172 11.62 9.38 10.73
N SER A 173 12.78 8.89 11.11
CA SER A 173 13.47 7.84 10.37
C SER A 173 13.10 6.46 10.91
N ILE A 174 12.91 5.50 10.00
CA ILE A 174 12.67 4.09 10.29
C ILE A 174 13.74 3.27 9.60
N GLY A 175 14.38 2.39 10.37
CA GLY A 175 15.48 1.56 9.91
C GLY A 175 16.82 1.99 10.50
N PRO A 176 17.93 1.49 9.94
CA PRO A 176 18.02 0.71 8.70
C PRO A 176 17.43 -0.70 8.81
N ILE A 177 16.56 -1.07 7.87
CA ILE A 177 15.90 -2.39 7.79
C ILE A 177 16.53 -3.18 6.63
N PRO A 178 16.92 -4.45 6.81
CA PRO A 178 17.49 -5.26 5.72
C PRO A 178 16.49 -5.47 4.58
N VAL A 179 16.99 -5.47 3.35
CA VAL A 179 16.23 -5.81 2.14
C VAL A 179 16.71 -7.16 1.62
N TYR A 180 15.77 -8.07 1.41
CA TYR A 180 16.01 -9.41 0.92
C TYR A 180 15.26 -9.67 -0.38
N ARG A 181 15.72 -10.67 -1.13
CA ARG A 181 14.92 -11.35 -2.14
C ARG A 181 13.83 -12.21 -1.47
N TYR A 182 13.01 -12.85 -2.30
CA TYR A 182 12.09 -13.90 -1.86
C TYR A 182 12.80 -14.96 -1.00
N ASN A 183 12.08 -15.53 -0.03
CA ASN A 183 12.60 -16.49 0.96
C ASN A 183 13.77 -15.97 1.80
N LYS A 184 13.83 -14.65 2.06
CA LYS A 184 14.82 -14.03 2.95
C LYS A 184 16.27 -14.28 2.51
N GLN A 185 16.49 -14.39 1.20
CA GLN A 185 17.83 -14.51 0.63
C GLN A 185 18.47 -13.12 0.52
N ASP A 186 19.75 -13.03 0.84
CA ASP A 186 20.53 -11.80 0.69
C ASP A 186 20.48 -11.28 -0.75
N LEU A 187 20.46 -9.95 -0.90
CA LEU A 187 20.73 -9.33 -2.18
C LEU A 187 22.20 -9.55 -2.56
N ILE A 188 22.43 -9.75 -3.84
CA ILE A 188 23.76 -9.86 -4.45
C ILE A 188 24.04 -8.60 -5.26
N PRO A 189 25.31 -8.34 -5.62
CA PRO A 189 25.65 -7.19 -6.46
C PRO A 189 24.82 -7.17 -7.77
N GLY A 190 24.22 -6.03 -8.09
CA GLY A 190 23.41 -5.85 -9.30
C GLY A 190 21.92 -6.18 -9.18
N ASP A 191 21.43 -6.61 -8.02
CA ASP A 191 19.98 -6.77 -7.79
C ASP A 191 19.19 -5.47 -7.88
N ILE A 192 19.83 -4.37 -7.55
CA ILE A 192 19.31 -3.02 -7.71
C ILE A 192 20.24 -2.35 -8.70
N LEU A 193 19.71 -1.93 -9.85
CA LEU A 193 20.45 -1.19 -10.86
C LEU A 193 20.10 0.29 -10.81
N SER A 194 21.11 1.15 -10.88
CA SER A 194 20.91 2.60 -10.96
C SER A 194 19.91 2.97 -12.07
N GLY A 195 18.93 3.81 -11.74
CA GLY A 195 17.90 4.30 -12.66
C GLY A 195 16.79 3.30 -12.99
N ILE A 196 16.83 2.07 -12.47
CA ILE A 196 15.78 1.06 -12.67
C ILE A 196 14.95 0.93 -11.38
N PRO A 197 13.70 1.42 -11.35
CA PRO A 197 12.89 1.35 -10.15
C PRO A 197 12.61 -0.08 -9.69
N PHE A 198 12.65 -0.29 -8.38
CA PHE A 198 12.27 -1.55 -7.76
C PHE A 198 11.16 -1.35 -6.73
N CYS A 199 10.38 -2.40 -6.49
CA CYS A 199 9.28 -2.39 -5.53
C CYS A 199 9.65 -3.22 -4.30
N VAL A 200 9.37 -2.68 -3.10
CA VAL A 200 9.56 -3.36 -1.82
C VAL A 200 8.27 -3.43 -1.03
N ILE A 201 8.12 -4.51 -0.27
CA ILE A 201 7.04 -4.69 0.70
C ILE A 201 7.66 -4.95 2.07
N LEU A 202 7.11 -4.33 3.10
CA LEU A 202 7.48 -4.59 4.48
C LEU A 202 6.76 -5.85 4.98
N GLU A 203 7.50 -6.79 5.54
CA GLU A 203 6.92 -8.05 6.00
C GLU A 203 6.21 -7.94 7.35
N LYS A 204 5.38 -8.95 7.67
CA LYS A 204 4.44 -8.96 8.81
C LYS A 204 5.02 -8.52 10.15
N ASN A 205 6.28 -8.83 10.42
CA ASN A 205 6.95 -8.53 11.68
C ASN A 205 7.77 -7.23 11.64
N ASN A 206 7.66 -6.46 10.55
CA ASN A 206 8.34 -5.18 10.36
C ASN A 206 9.88 -5.26 10.44
N ASP A 207 10.44 -6.46 10.22
CA ASP A 207 11.85 -6.79 10.46
C ASP A 207 12.71 -6.79 9.19
N PHE A 208 12.08 -6.94 8.02
CA PHE A 208 12.76 -6.84 6.73
C PHE A 208 11.82 -6.42 5.58
N PHE A 209 12.43 -5.95 4.50
CA PHE A 209 11.76 -5.71 3.22
C PHE A 209 12.01 -6.85 2.24
N THR A 210 11.01 -7.22 1.46
CA THR A 210 11.16 -8.12 0.31
C THR A 210 11.13 -7.30 -0.98
N ILE A 211 12.16 -7.42 -1.83
CA ILE A 211 12.17 -6.86 -3.19
C ILE A 211 11.37 -7.76 -4.13
N LEU A 212 10.49 -7.17 -4.94
CA LEU A 212 9.64 -7.92 -5.87
C LEU A 212 10.30 -8.16 -7.24
N ASN A 213 11.16 -7.24 -7.67
CA ASN A 213 11.80 -7.25 -8.99
C ASN A 213 13.31 -7.02 -8.91
N PRO A 214 14.09 -7.89 -8.22
CA PRO A 214 15.54 -7.80 -8.28
C PRO A 214 16.01 -7.97 -9.73
N CYS A 215 16.92 -7.10 -10.17
CA CYS A 215 17.35 -7.00 -11.56
C CYS A 215 18.45 -8.02 -11.92
N ALA A 216 19.37 -8.31 -11.00
CA ALA A 216 20.22 -9.49 -11.11
C ALA A 216 19.36 -10.74 -10.88
N ILE A 217 19.19 -11.49 -11.97
CA ILE A 217 18.81 -12.89 -11.92
C ILE A 217 19.83 -13.55 -10.97
N PRO A 218 19.44 -14.12 -9.82
CA PRO A 218 20.40 -14.71 -8.90
C PRO A 218 21.35 -15.68 -9.65
N ALA A 219 22.51 -15.99 -9.09
CA ALA A 219 23.16 -17.27 -9.42
C ALA A 219 22.23 -18.39 -8.89
N GLY A 220 21.31 -18.86 -9.72
CA GLY A 220 20.11 -19.61 -9.32
C GLY A 220 18.78 -18.86 -9.57
N GLY A 221 18.84 -17.74 -10.28
CA GLY A 221 17.69 -16.97 -10.67
C GLY A 221 16.81 -17.68 -11.64
N LYS A 222 15.58 -17.18 -11.72
CA LYS A 222 14.48 -17.90 -12.33
C LYS A 222 14.88 -18.44 -13.67
N THR A 223 15.01 -19.76 -13.72
CA THR A 223 15.57 -20.46 -14.88
C THR A 223 14.63 -20.28 -16.07
N SER A 224 15.00 -20.80 -17.25
CA SER A 224 14.10 -20.87 -18.41
C SER A 224 12.77 -21.60 -18.15
N ASN A 225 12.53 -22.10 -16.92
CA ASN A 225 11.26 -22.58 -16.40
C ASN A 225 11.15 -22.27 -14.89
N ASP A 226 10.27 -21.35 -14.48
CA ASP A 226 10.07 -20.97 -13.07
C ASP A 226 8.69 -20.33 -12.77
N PHE A 227 8.47 -19.89 -11.53
CA PHE A 227 7.22 -19.28 -11.07
C PHE A 227 7.39 -18.16 -10.03
N TYR A 228 6.36 -17.33 -9.89
CA TYR A 228 6.11 -16.42 -8.77
C TYR A 228 4.77 -16.80 -8.13
N ARG A 229 4.71 -16.86 -6.80
CA ARG A 229 3.47 -17.05 -6.04
C ARG A 229 3.33 -15.96 -4.99
N CYS A 230 2.17 -15.32 -4.97
CA CYS A 230 1.78 -14.42 -3.89
C CYS A 230 1.24 -15.25 -2.72
N GLU A 231 1.98 -15.35 -1.62
CA GLU A 231 1.56 -16.14 -0.45
C GLU A 231 0.25 -15.64 0.19
N LYS A 232 -0.07 -14.34 0.04
CA LYS A 232 -1.29 -13.76 0.59
C LYS A 232 -2.54 -14.13 -0.20
N THR A 233 -2.43 -14.17 -1.52
CA THR A 233 -3.59 -14.35 -2.41
C THR A 233 -3.57 -15.68 -3.15
N GLY A 234 -2.55 -16.52 -2.96
CA GLY A 234 -2.29 -17.76 -3.72
C GLY A 234 -2.05 -17.57 -5.22
N PHE A 235 -2.20 -16.35 -5.74
CA PHE A 235 -2.04 -16.05 -7.15
C PHE A 235 -0.64 -16.42 -7.63
N THR A 236 -0.58 -17.26 -8.65
CA THR A 236 0.63 -17.85 -9.17
C THR A 236 0.79 -17.47 -10.65
N ILE A 237 1.98 -17.00 -11.03
CA ILE A 237 2.43 -16.82 -12.42
C ILE A 237 3.58 -17.78 -12.64
N GLN A 238 3.55 -18.59 -13.69
CA GLN A 238 4.64 -19.46 -14.10
C GLN A 238 5.06 -19.14 -15.53
N TRP A 239 6.30 -19.40 -15.87
CA TRP A 239 6.81 -19.25 -17.22
C TRP A 239 7.79 -20.35 -17.53
N GLY A 240 7.92 -20.64 -18.81
CA GLY A 240 9.04 -21.47 -19.25
C GLY A 240 9.12 -21.65 -20.74
N THR A 241 9.85 -22.68 -21.16
CA THR A 241 9.98 -23.08 -22.57
C THR A 241 9.49 -24.49 -22.79
N GLY A 242 8.97 -24.77 -23.98
CA GLY A 242 8.63 -26.11 -24.44
C GLY A 242 9.07 -26.34 -25.87
N THR A 243 9.22 -27.60 -26.26
CA THR A 243 9.57 -28.01 -27.62
C THR A 243 8.45 -28.86 -28.20
N LEU A 244 7.89 -28.46 -29.34
CA LEU A 244 6.91 -29.27 -30.06
C LEU A 244 7.59 -30.50 -30.67
N THR A 245 7.24 -31.68 -30.16
CA THR A 245 7.82 -32.95 -30.62
C THR A 245 7.02 -33.61 -31.75
N ASN A 246 5.72 -33.33 -31.87
CA ASN A 246 4.85 -33.89 -32.91
C ASN A 246 3.54 -33.09 -33.11
N GLN A 247 2.78 -33.45 -34.15
CA GLN A 247 1.48 -32.84 -34.51
C GLN A 247 0.35 -33.13 -33.53
N ALA A 248 0.49 -34.17 -32.70
CA ALA A 248 -0.49 -34.54 -31.70
C ALA A 248 -0.42 -33.65 -30.43
N GLY A 249 0.52 -32.71 -30.39
CA GLY A 249 0.73 -31.76 -29.32
C GLY A 249 1.71 -32.25 -28.25
N THR A 250 2.36 -31.30 -27.57
CA THR A 250 3.33 -31.56 -26.49
C THR A 250 2.73 -31.15 -25.15
N THR A 251 2.91 -32.01 -24.16
CA THR A 251 2.56 -31.73 -22.77
C THR A 251 3.74 -31.06 -22.08
N VAL A 252 3.48 -29.92 -21.43
CA VAL A 252 4.46 -29.18 -20.63
C VAL A 252 4.02 -29.21 -19.18
N ILE A 253 4.96 -29.62 -18.31
CA ILE A 253 4.74 -29.70 -16.86
C ILE A 253 5.14 -28.36 -16.25
N PHE A 254 4.27 -27.79 -15.42
CA PHE A 254 4.55 -26.57 -14.68
C PHE A 254 5.66 -26.81 -13.64
N LYS A 255 6.42 -25.76 -13.32
CA LYS A 255 7.48 -25.83 -12.30
C LYS A 255 6.93 -26.24 -10.94
N THR A 256 5.75 -25.75 -10.60
CA THR A 256 4.97 -26.15 -9.42
C THR A 256 3.51 -26.36 -9.82
N PRO A 257 2.77 -27.26 -9.16
CA PRO A 257 1.33 -27.29 -9.33
C PRO A 257 0.68 -25.96 -8.91
N PHE A 258 -0.33 -25.53 -9.64
CA PHE A 258 -1.30 -24.55 -9.15
C PHE A 258 -2.11 -25.16 -7.98
N LEU A 259 -2.51 -24.35 -7.01
CA LEU A 259 -3.17 -24.78 -5.79
C LEU A 259 -4.59 -25.31 -6.04
N LEU A 260 -5.30 -24.75 -7.01
CA LEU A 260 -6.68 -25.08 -7.35
C LEU A 260 -6.92 -25.19 -8.85
N PHE A 261 -6.42 -24.25 -9.66
CA PHE A 261 -6.60 -24.28 -11.12
C PHE A 261 -5.58 -23.42 -11.89
N CYS A 262 -5.29 -23.83 -13.14
CA CYS A 262 -4.63 -22.99 -14.13
C CYS A 262 -5.67 -22.15 -14.89
N ALA A 263 -5.67 -20.84 -14.69
CA ALA A 263 -6.63 -19.92 -15.28
C ALA A 263 -6.37 -19.69 -16.77
N ALA A 264 -5.12 -19.44 -17.15
CA ALA A 264 -4.74 -19.22 -18.55
C ALA A 264 -3.29 -19.66 -18.81
N VAL A 265 -3.04 -20.05 -20.04
CA VAL A 265 -1.69 -20.29 -20.57
C VAL A 265 -1.60 -19.60 -21.92
N LEU A 266 -0.51 -18.86 -22.12
CA LEU A 266 -0.18 -18.18 -23.36
C LEU A 266 1.14 -18.73 -23.90
N PRO A 267 1.10 -19.69 -24.84
CA PRO A 267 2.28 -20.12 -25.57
C PRO A 267 2.61 -19.10 -26.67
N ILE A 268 3.90 -18.81 -26.83
CA ILE A 268 4.45 -17.86 -27.81
C ILE A 268 5.54 -18.60 -28.58
N SER A 269 5.36 -18.76 -29.89
CA SER A 269 6.40 -19.36 -30.73
C SER A 269 7.67 -18.53 -30.69
N ASN A 270 8.83 -19.17 -30.51
CA ASN A 270 10.13 -18.52 -30.56
C ASN A 270 10.67 -18.41 -32.01
N SER A 271 9.91 -18.88 -33.01
CA SER A 271 10.30 -18.78 -34.42
C SER A 271 9.83 -17.48 -35.06
N SER A 272 10.55 -17.00 -36.07
CA SER A 272 10.22 -15.80 -36.85
C SER A 272 8.93 -15.91 -37.68
N TYR A 273 8.23 -17.04 -37.62
CA TYR A 273 7.05 -17.39 -38.44
C TYR A 273 5.72 -17.29 -37.67
N THR A 274 5.69 -16.57 -36.54
CA THR A 274 4.56 -16.53 -35.59
C THR A 274 3.21 -16.12 -36.21
N THR A 275 3.21 -15.34 -37.29
CA THR A 275 1.98 -14.88 -37.97
C THR A 275 1.36 -15.93 -38.89
N GLN A 276 2.11 -16.96 -39.30
CA GLN A 276 1.63 -17.99 -40.23
C GLN A 276 1.11 -19.24 -39.54
N TYR A 277 1.51 -19.51 -38.29
CA TYR A 277 1.19 -20.77 -37.62
C TYR A 277 0.95 -20.55 -36.11
N PRO A 278 -0.30 -20.34 -35.66
CA PRO A 278 -0.60 -20.09 -34.26
C PRO A 278 -0.41 -21.35 -33.39
N LEU A 279 0.00 -21.14 -32.14
CA LEU A 279 0.01 -22.17 -31.10
C LEU A 279 -1.32 -22.15 -30.35
N SER A 280 -1.86 -23.33 -30.08
CA SER A 280 -3.13 -23.49 -29.37
C SER A 280 -2.95 -24.35 -28.13
N VAL A 281 -3.47 -23.88 -27.00
CA VAL A 281 -3.57 -24.67 -25.77
C VAL A 281 -4.82 -25.55 -25.89
N ILE A 282 -4.64 -26.85 -25.92
CA ILE A 282 -5.74 -27.82 -26.13
C ILE A 282 -6.21 -28.46 -24.82
N SER A 283 -5.40 -28.44 -23.78
CA SER A 283 -5.81 -28.79 -22.41
C SER A 283 -4.90 -28.11 -21.38
N LYS A 284 -5.41 -27.94 -20.16
CA LYS A 284 -4.66 -27.50 -18.99
C LYS A 284 -5.23 -28.12 -17.72
N THR A 285 -4.35 -28.49 -16.81
CA THR A 285 -4.65 -29.01 -15.47
C THR A 285 -3.93 -28.15 -14.43
N ILE A 286 -3.92 -28.57 -13.17
CA ILE A 286 -3.12 -27.91 -12.14
C ILE A 286 -1.61 -28.19 -12.28
N THR A 287 -1.22 -29.29 -12.93
CA THR A 287 0.17 -29.76 -13.04
C THR A 287 0.80 -29.49 -14.39
N ASP A 288 -0.01 -29.39 -15.44
CA ASP A 288 0.46 -29.37 -16.81
C ASP A 288 -0.51 -28.66 -17.76
N PHE A 289 -0.06 -28.48 -19.00
CA PHE A 289 -0.88 -28.09 -20.12
C PHE A 289 -0.37 -28.74 -21.40
N LYS A 290 -1.25 -28.86 -22.40
CA LYS A 290 -0.91 -29.41 -23.70
C LYS A 290 -1.04 -28.34 -24.78
N VAL A 291 0.02 -28.16 -25.57
CA VAL A 291 0.08 -27.21 -26.69
C VAL A 291 0.17 -27.98 -27.99
N GLN A 292 -0.53 -27.48 -29.00
CA GLN A 292 -0.47 -27.99 -30.37
C GLN A 292 -0.11 -26.86 -31.33
N GLY A 293 0.71 -27.17 -32.33
CA GLY A 293 1.01 -26.31 -33.48
C GLY A 293 0.32 -26.82 -34.76
N THR A 294 0.35 -26.02 -35.82
CA THR A 294 -0.19 -26.40 -37.14
C THR A 294 0.65 -27.51 -37.80
N PRO A 295 0.20 -28.12 -38.92
CA PRO A 295 0.83 -29.31 -39.51
C PRO A 295 2.30 -29.17 -39.96
N TRP A 296 2.87 -27.96 -40.05
CA TRP A 296 4.21 -27.70 -40.60
C TRP A 296 5.31 -27.58 -39.51
N ILE A 297 5.37 -28.57 -38.62
CA ILE A 297 6.17 -28.57 -37.38
C ILE A 297 7.68 -28.46 -37.56
N ALA A 298 8.20 -28.76 -38.76
CA ALA A 298 9.63 -28.65 -39.05
C ALA A 298 10.20 -27.24 -38.80
N GLN A 299 9.34 -26.21 -38.78
CA GLN A 299 9.71 -24.79 -38.64
C GLN A 299 9.31 -24.15 -37.30
N MET A 300 8.65 -24.91 -36.40
CA MET A 300 8.19 -24.43 -35.09
C MET A 300 8.57 -25.44 -34.01
N LYS A 301 9.87 -25.49 -33.68
CA LYS A 301 10.38 -26.43 -32.69
C LYS A 301 10.20 -25.92 -31.26
N ASP A 302 10.48 -24.65 -31.00
CA ASP A 302 10.53 -24.13 -29.63
C ASP A 302 9.54 -22.99 -29.39
N PHE A 303 8.93 -22.99 -28.21
CA PHE A 303 8.04 -21.92 -27.74
C PHE A 303 8.33 -21.55 -26.29
N SER A 304 8.03 -20.31 -25.95
CA SER A 304 7.98 -19.84 -24.57
C SER A 304 6.53 -19.81 -24.09
N TYR A 305 6.29 -19.86 -22.79
CA TYR A 305 4.93 -19.71 -22.26
C TYR A 305 4.91 -18.88 -20.98
N ILE A 306 3.75 -18.27 -20.75
CA ILE A 306 3.34 -17.76 -19.44
C ILE A 306 2.04 -18.44 -19.05
N ALA A 307 1.93 -18.90 -17.82
CA ALA A 307 0.74 -19.48 -17.23
C ALA A 307 0.36 -18.72 -15.96
N VAL A 308 -0.93 -18.51 -15.75
CA VAL A 308 -1.46 -17.84 -14.55
C VAL A 308 -2.57 -18.67 -13.94
N GLY A 309 -2.67 -18.64 -12.62
CA GLY A 309 -3.64 -19.44 -11.90
C GLY A 309 -3.58 -19.18 -10.41
N TYR A 310 -4.31 -20.03 -9.69
CA TYR A 310 -4.31 -20.09 -8.24
C TYR A 310 -3.92 -21.51 -7.87
#